data_AF-A0AAV4IR33-F1
#
_entry.id   AF-A0AAV4IR33-F1
#
_cell.length_a   1.000
_cell.length_b   1.000
_cell.length_c   1.000
_cell.angle_alpha   90.00
_cell.angle_beta   90.00
_cell.angle_gamma   90.00
#
_symmetry.space_group_name_H-M   'P 1'
#
loop_
_entity.id
_entity.type
_entity.pdbx_description
1 polymer ?
#
loop_
_entity_poly.entity_id
_entity_poly.type
_entity_poly.pdbx_seq_one_letter_code
_entity_poly.pdbx_strand_id
1 'polypeptide(L)'
;MIYKEDQRDLWNHSWEVATTSLLIITIKDVTVESDNRKEPSWNLKKANWELFKQTAEMNTAQLKLSGNMQKDAKAFNQAIIDAAKVSIPRGYRKNYKPYWTPELEKLHKDLGLLKDKLIQEPSDANTIAYNRVQAIFKREKLRQCRENWQKTTDSLNMDKEGKKTLETHTSSQRRQPQERQQYTNHLQWSGKEWK
;
A
#
# COMPACT_ATOMS: atom_id res chain seq x y z
N MET A 1 53.92 36.90 44.46
CA MET A 1 53.03 35.71 44.40
C MET A 1 51.95 35.91 45.44
N ILE A 2 50.74 36.28 45.01
CA ILE A 2 49.57 36.46 45.88
C ILE A 2 48.41 35.74 45.19
N TYR A 3 47.94 34.67 45.81
CA TYR A 3 46.78 33.90 45.39
C TYR A 3 45.50 34.73 45.62
N LYS A 4 44.61 34.76 44.64
CA LYS A 4 43.24 35.29 44.80
C LYS A 4 42.30 34.13 45.10
N GLU A 5 41.74 34.14 46.31
CA GLU A 5 40.62 33.32 46.74
C GLU A 5 39.36 33.76 45.96
N ASP A 6 38.71 32.82 45.28
CA ASP A 6 37.55 33.06 44.41
C ASP A 6 36.25 32.91 45.21
N GLN A 7 35.40 33.94 45.16
CA GLN A 7 34.14 34.06 45.88
C GLN A 7 33.05 33.17 45.25
N ARG A 8 32.92 31.91 45.67
CA ARG A 8 31.87 30.99 45.19
C ARG A 8 31.08 30.25 46.26
N ASP A 9 31.00 30.77 47.48
CA ASP A 9 30.29 30.10 48.59
C ASP A 9 29.06 30.85 49.09
N LEU A 10 28.16 31.30 48.19
CA LEU A 10 26.89 31.94 48.60
C LEU A 10 25.66 31.52 47.78
N TRP A 11 25.56 30.27 47.34
CA TRP A 11 24.30 29.74 46.75
C TRP A 11 24.01 28.29 47.14
N ASN A 12 24.13 27.95 48.42
CA ASN A 12 23.43 26.78 48.98
C ASN A 12 22.04 27.21 49.46
N HIS A 13 21.15 27.52 48.51
CA HIS A 13 19.72 27.56 48.76
C HIS A 13 19.07 26.37 48.08
N SER A 14 18.57 25.49 48.94
CA SER A 14 17.67 24.37 48.70
C SER A 14 16.77 24.59 47.49
N TRP A 15 17.00 23.81 46.43
CA TRP A 15 15.95 23.46 45.49
C TRP A 15 15.49 22.07 45.86
N GLU A 16 14.36 21.96 46.56
CA GLU A 16 13.58 20.75 46.48
C GLU A 16 13.08 20.66 45.03
N VAL A 17 13.67 19.76 44.22
CA VAL A 17 13.04 19.38 42.96
C VAL A 17 11.73 18.72 43.30
N ALA A 18 10.64 19.45 43.10
CA ALA A 18 9.36 18.82 42.84
C ALA A 18 9.57 17.87 41.67
N THR A 19 9.60 16.56 41.96
CA THR A 19 9.61 15.50 40.96
C THR A 19 8.27 15.51 40.24
N THR A 20 8.13 16.42 39.28
CA THR A 20 7.03 16.40 38.32
C THR A 20 7.24 15.16 37.47
N SER A 21 6.58 14.08 37.87
CA SER A 21 6.59 12.81 37.14
C SER A 21 6.03 13.05 35.74
N LEU A 22 6.91 13.17 34.76
CA LEU A 22 6.56 13.26 33.34
C LEU A 22 6.03 11.89 32.90
N LEU A 23 4.71 11.74 32.84
CA LEU A 23 4.06 10.60 32.20
C LEU A 23 4.21 10.73 30.68
N ILE A 24 5.20 10.03 30.11
CA ILE A 24 5.33 9.88 28.66
C ILE A 24 4.36 8.80 28.21
N ILE A 25 3.19 9.20 27.71
CA ILE A 25 2.25 8.29 27.06
C ILE A 25 2.83 7.95 25.68
N THR A 26 3.42 6.75 25.58
CA THR A 26 3.89 6.23 24.30
C THR A 26 2.70 5.61 23.58
N ILE A 27 2.07 6.37 22.68
CA ILE A 27 1.07 5.82 21.77
C ILE A 27 1.82 4.94 20.77
N LYS A 28 1.75 3.62 20.95
CA LYS A 28 2.12 2.70 19.88
C LYS A 28 1.08 2.90 18.79
N ASP A 29 1.48 3.42 17.64
CA ASP A 29 0.66 3.33 16.43
C ASP A 29 0.39 1.85 16.17
N VAL A 30 -0.78 1.40 16.62
CA VAL A 30 -1.34 0.14 16.15
C VAL A 30 -1.68 0.42 14.69
N THR A 31 -0.72 0.13 13.82
CA THR A 31 -1.00 -0.11 12.42
C THR A 31 -1.88 -1.34 12.39
N VAL A 32 -3.18 -1.14 12.57
CA VAL A 32 -4.17 -2.10 12.11
C VAL A 32 -3.85 -2.23 10.64
N GLU A 33 -3.30 -3.37 10.24
CA GLU A 33 -3.24 -3.73 8.83
C GLU A 33 -4.69 -3.76 8.36
N SER A 34 -5.19 -2.60 7.92
CA SER A 34 -6.48 -2.52 7.29
C SER A 34 -6.35 -3.42 6.08
N ASP A 35 -7.12 -4.50 6.11
CA ASP A 35 -7.30 -5.37 4.98
C ASP A 35 -7.78 -4.51 3.81
N ASN A 36 -6.84 -4.09 2.97
CA ASN A 36 -7.05 -3.11 1.90
C ASN A 36 -7.85 -3.72 0.73
N ARG A 37 -8.62 -4.77 1.02
CA ARG A 37 -9.68 -5.31 0.17
C ARG A 37 -10.79 -4.27 0.09
N LYS A 38 -10.64 -3.33 -0.85
CA LYS A 38 -11.74 -2.43 -1.21
C LYS A 38 -12.96 -3.28 -1.56
N GLU A 39 -14.09 -2.97 -0.95
CA GLU A 39 -15.32 -3.67 -1.26
C GLU A 39 -15.64 -3.54 -2.76
N PRO A 40 -16.20 -4.60 -3.39
CA PRO A 40 -16.67 -4.53 -4.76
C PRO A 40 -17.63 -3.36 -4.95
N SER A 41 -17.29 -2.47 -5.90
CA SER A 41 -18.17 -1.37 -6.23
C SER A 41 -19.34 -1.87 -7.08
N TRP A 42 -20.50 -1.26 -6.87
CA TRP A 42 -21.71 -1.56 -7.61
C TRP A 42 -21.64 -0.94 -9.01
N ASN A 43 -21.76 -1.74 -10.07
CA ASN A 43 -21.83 -1.22 -11.43
C ASN A 43 -23.28 -0.91 -11.82
N LEU A 44 -23.75 0.27 -11.44
CA LEU A 44 -25.13 0.71 -11.70
C LEU A 44 -25.46 0.85 -13.19
N LYS A 45 -24.45 1.07 -14.05
CA LYS A 45 -24.65 1.15 -15.52
C LYS A 45 -25.00 -0.19 -16.15
N LYS A 46 -24.65 -1.30 -15.50
CA LYS A 46 -24.94 -2.66 -15.95
C LYS A 46 -26.02 -3.34 -15.09
N ALA A 47 -26.71 -2.58 -14.26
CA ALA A 47 -27.77 -3.11 -13.41
C ALA A 47 -28.97 -3.55 -14.26
N ASN A 48 -29.51 -4.72 -13.95
CA ASN A 48 -30.82 -5.12 -14.44
C ASN A 48 -31.88 -4.64 -13.45
N TRP A 49 -32.41 -3.44 -13.68
CA TRP A 49 -33.39 -2.81 -12.80
C TRP A 49 -34.72 -3.55 -12.71
N GLU A 50 -35.12 -4.23 -13.79
CA GLU A 50 -36.34 -5.05 -13.81
C GLU A 50 -36.19 -6.25 -12.88
N LEU A 51 -35.07 -6.97 -12.98
CA LEU A 51 -34.74 -8.07 -12.07
C LEU A 51 -34.60 -7.60 -10.62
N PHE A 52 -33.99 -6.43 -10.41
CA PHE A 52 -33.88 -5.83 -9.07
C PHE A 52 -35.25 -5.61 -8.45
N LYS A 53 -36.17 -4.98 -9.20
CA LYS A 53 -37.53 -4.70 -8.75
C LYS A 53 -38.27 -5.98 -8.36
N GLN A 54 -38.29 -6.97 -9.26
CA GLN A 54 -38.96 -8.24 -9.01
C GLN A 54 -38.39 -8.97 -7.78
N THR A 55 -37.07 -9.00 -7.65
CA THR A 55 -36.40 -9.66 -6.51
C THR A 55 -36.60 -8.90 -5.20
N ALA A 56 -36.60 -7.56 -5.24
CA ALA A 56 -36.83 -6.73 -4.06
C ALA A 56 -38.27 -6.83 -3.55
N GLU A 57 -39.26 -6.83 -4.45
CA GLU A 57 -40.67 -7.03 -4.12
C GLU A 57 -40.89 -8.43 -3.54
N MET A 58 -40.31 -9.47 -4.14
CA MET A 58 -40.37 -10.84 -3.62
C MET A 58 -39.74 -10.96 -2.24
N ASN A 59 -38.53 -10.42 -2.05
CA ASN A 59 -37.81 -10.51 -0.78
C ASN A 59 -38.54 -9.75 0.33
N THR A 60 -39.09 -8.56 0.04
CA THR A 60 -39.81 -7.77 1.05
C THR A 60 -41.16 -8.38 1.41
N ALA A 61 -41.87 -9.01 0.47
CA ALA A 61 -43.10 -9.74 0.74
C ALA A 61 -42.90 -10.96 1.65
N GLN A 62 -41.71 -11.57 1.64
CA GLN A 62 -41.36 -12.73 2.48
C GLN A 62 -40.84 -12.36 3.88
N LEU A 63 -40.68 -11.07 4.19
CA LEU A 63 -40.17 -10.63 5.49
C LEU A 63 -41.20 -10.86 6.60
N LYS A 64 -40.80 -11.65 7.60
CA LYS A 64 -41.56 -11.81 8.84
C LYS A 64 -41.11 -10.73 9.83
N LEU A 65 -42.00 -9.78 10.10
CA LEU A 65 -41.74 -8.72 11.07
C LEU A 65 -41.79 -9.29 12.48
N SER A 66 -40.74 -8.99 13.26
CA SER A 66 -40.58 -9.45 14.63
C SER A 66 -41.18 -8.49 15.66
N GLY A 67 -41.60 -7.29 15.22
CA GLY A 67 -42.10 -6.21 16.08
C GLY A 67 -40.99 -5.42 16.76
N ASN A 68 -39.72 -5.82 16.59
CA ASN A 68 -38.56 -5.04 16.99
C ASN A 68 -38.08 -4.21 15.80
N MET A 69 -38.28 -2.90 15.89
CA MET A 69 -37.97 -1.95 14.81
C MET A 69 -36.54 -2.09 14.27
N GLN A 70 -35.54 -2.26 15.14
CA GLN A 70 -34.14 -2.36 14.71
C GLN A 70 -33.86 -3.67 13.97
N LYS A 71 -34.44 -4.79 14.42
CA LYS A 71 -34.31 -6.07 13.73
C LYS A 71 -35.02 -6.05 12.39
N ASP A 72 -36.21 -5.48 12.35
CA ASP A 72 -37.04 -5.42 11.14
C ASP A 72 -36.40 -4.49 10.09
N ALA A 73 -35.85 -3.34 10.50
CA ALA A 73 -35.08 -2.46 9.60
C ALA A 73 -33.82 -3.15 9.04
N LYS A 74 -33.11 -3.93 9.87
CA LYS A 74 -31.95 -4.70 9.42
C LYS A 74 -32.34 -5.78 8.41
N ALA A 75 -33.45 -6.48 8.65
CA ALA A 75 -33.97 -7.50 7.74
C ALA A 75 -34.39 -6.90 6.40
N PHE A 76 -35.06 -5.74 6.42
CA PHE A 76 -35.41 -4.99 5.21
C PHE A 76 -34.17 -4.57 4.41
N ASN A 77 -33.19 -3.95 5.06
CA ASN A 77 -31.94 -3.56 4.40
C ASN A 77 -31.23 -4.78 3.78
N GLN A 78 -31.23 -5.92 4.47
CA GLN A 78 -30.64 -7.14 3.97
C GLN A 78 -31.37 -7.67 2.72
N ALA A 79 -32.70 -7.66 2.73
CA ALA A 79 -33.53 -8.04 1.59
C ALA A 79 -33.23 -7.21 0.33
N ILE A 80 -33.08 -5.88 0.50
CA ILE A 80 -32.71 -4.96 -0.58
C ILE A 80 -31.28 -5.22 -1.07
N ILE A 81 -30.34 -5.41 -0.15
CA ILE A 81 -28.94 -5.73 -0.49
C ILE A 81 -28.86 -7.05 -1.26
N ASP A 82 -29.62 -8.07 -0.89
CA ASP A 82 -29.60 -9.35 -1.56
C ASP A 82 -30.24 -9.29 -2.95
N ALA A 83 -31.33 -8.54 -3.12
CA ALA A 83 -31.86 -8.22 -4.44
C ALA A 83 -30.83 -7.49 -5.31
N ALA A 84 -30.09 -6.51 -4.74
CA ALA A 84 -29.02 -5.81 -5.44
C ALA A 84 -27.88 -6.76 -5.85
N LYS A 85 -27.46 -7.70 -4.99
CA LYS A 85 -26.38 -8.67 -5.30
C LYS A 85 -26.69 -9.53 -6.53
N VAL A 86 -27.96 -9.87 -6.75
CA VAL A 86 -28.41 -10.70 -7.88
C VAL A 86 -28.50 -9.88 -9.17
N SER A 87 -28.99 -8.66 -9.08
CA SER A 87 -29.36 -7.82 -10.23
C SER A 87 -28.29 -6.83 -10.69
N ILE A 88 -27.38 -6.44 -9.79
CA ILE A 88 -26.35 -5.44 -10.04
C ILE A 88 -24.99 -6.12 -10.02
N PRO A 89 -24.28 -6.17 -11.17
CA PRO A 89 -22.93 -6.71 -11.22
C PRO A 89 -22.01 -5.94 -10.28
N ARG A 90 -21.33 -6.68 -9.41
CA ARG A 90 -20.31 -6.15 -8.51
C ARG A 90 -18.93 -6.27 -9.13
N GLY A 91 -18.14 -5.21 -9.03
CA GLY A 91 -16.80 -5.17 -9.61
C GLY A 91 -15.77 -4.72 -8.57
N TYR A 92 -14.92 -5.65 -8.14
CA TYR A 92 -13.57 -5.29 -7.71
C TYR A 92 -12.60 -6.08 -8.58
N ARG A 93 -11.88 -5.38 -9.46
CA ARG A 93 -10.74 -6.00 -10.12
C ARG A 93 -9.61 -5.99 -9.11
N LYS A 94 -9.21 -7.17 -8.63
CA LYS A 94 -7.92 -7.31 -7.93
C LYS A 94 -6.88 -6.65 -8.82
N ASN A 95 -5.98 -5.86 -8.22
CA ASN A 95 -4.85 -5.29 -8.94
C ASN A 95 -3.97 -6.43 -9.46
N TYR A 96 -4.31 -6.94 -10.64
CA TYR A 96 -3.61 -8.04 -11.25
C TYR A 96 -2.21 -7.56 -11.62
N LYS A 97 -1.22 -8.20 -11.02
CA LYS A 97 0.18 -7.97 -11.30
C LYS A 97 0.65 -9.17 -12.11
N PRO A 98 0.86 -9.02 -13.44
CA PRO A 98 1.19 -10.15 -14.31
C PRO A 98 2.55 -10.79 -13.97
N TYR A 99 3.45 -10.04 -13.34
CA TYR A 99 4.74 -10.52 -12.85
C TYR A 99 4.67 -11.19 -11.46
N TRP A 100 3.50 -11.26 -10.82
CA TRP A 100 3.37 -11.77 -9.45
C TRP A 100 3.15 -13.28 -9.46
N THR A 101 4.21 -14.02 -9.19
CA THR A 101 4.21 -15.50 -9.18
C THR A 101 3.98 -16.05 -7.76
N PRO A 102 3.54 -17.32 -7.61
CA PRO A 102 3.41 -17.96 -6.29
C PRO A 102 4.72 -17.99 -5.49
N GLU A 103 5.86 -18.07 -6.17
CA GLU A 103 7.20 -17.99 -5.55
C GLU A 103 7.46 -16.62 -4.93
N LEU A 104 7.08 -15.55 -5.65
CA LEU A 104 7.22 -14.17 -5.17
C LEU A 104 6.27 -13.88 -4.00
N GLU A 105 5.07 -14.45 -4.03
CA GLU A 105 4.11 -14.43 -2.90
C GLU A 105 4.69 -15.11 -1.66
N LYS A 106 5.35 -16.27 -1.81
CA LYS A 106 6.02 -16.96 -0.70
C LYS A 106 7.10 -16.08 -0.09
N LEU A 107 7.99 -15.52 -0.91
CA LEU A 107 9.04 -14.60 -0.44
C LEU A 107 8.47 -13.35 0.25
N HIS A 108 7.34 -12.83 -0.23
CA HIS A 108 6.66 -11.70 0.39
C HIS A 108 6.12 -12.04 1.79
N LYS A 109 5.52 -13.24 1.96
CA LYS A 109 5.06 -13.73 3.26
C LYS A 109 6.22 -13.95 4.22
N ASP A 110 7.30 -14.58 3.76
CA ASP A 110 8.50 -14.81 4.56
C ASP A 110 9.12 -13.49 5.04
N LEU A 111 9.11 -12.47 4.18
CA LEU A 111 9.55 -11.11 4.53
C LEU A 111 8.66 -10.48 5.61
N GLY A 112 7.34 -10.67 5.52
CA GLY A 112 6.40 -10.24 6.56
C GLY A 112 6.70 -10.88 7.91
N LEU A 113 6.83 -12.21 7.95
CA LEU A 113 7.15 -12.95 9.17
C LEU A 113 8.49 -12.52 9.79
N LEU A 114 9.52 -12.28 8.97
CA LEU A 114 10.82 -11.80 9.45
C LEU A 114 10.75 -10.35 9.95
N LYS A 115 9.94 -9.52 9.31
CA LYS A 115 9.70 -8.15 9.77
C LYS A 115 9.02 -8.16 11.14
N ASP A 116 8.02 -9.00 11.34
CA ASP A 116 7.34 -9.14 12.63
C ASP A 116 8.30 -9.61 13.73
N LYS A 117 9.15 -10.60 13.42
CA LYS A 117 10.23 -11.05 14.32
C LYS A 117 11.24 -9.95 14.64
N LEU A 118 11.62 -9.15 13.65
CA LEU A 118 12.55 -8.02 13.85
C LEU A 118 11.95 -6.93 14.74
N ILE A 119 10.64 -6.70 14.65
CA ILE A 119 9.92 -5.75 15.51
C ILE A 119 9.83 -6.28 16.94
N GLN A 120 9.58 -7.58 17.12
CA GLN A 120 9.53 -8.22 18.44
C GLN A 120 10.90 -8.27 19.10
N GLU A 121 11.93 -8.65 18.35
CA GLU A 121 13.29 -8.87 18.82
C GLU A 121 14.30 -8.21 17.86
N PRO A 122 14.64 -6.93 18.09
CA PRO A 122 15.65 -6.24 17.30
C PRO A 122 17.05 -6.79 17.63
N SER A 123 17.53 -7.70 16.79
CA SER A 123 18.85 -8.34 16.88
C SER A 123 19.57 -8.26 15.53
N ASP A 124 20.91 -8.23 15.55
CA ASP A 124 21.73 -8.22 14.34
C ASP A 124 21.48 -9.47 13.48
N ALA A 125 21.29 -10.64 14.10
CA ALA A 125 20.98 -11.87 13.39
C ALA A 125 19.63 -11.76 12.63
N ASN A 126 18.62 -11.17 13.27
CA ASN A 126 17.30 -10.94 12.68
C ASN A 126 17.37 -9.89 11.56
N THR A 127 18.19 -8.86 11.74
CA THR A 127 18.44 -7.83 10.73
C THR A 127 19.12 -8.40 9.50
N ILE A 128 20.15 -9.23 9.67
CA ILE A 128 20.84 -9.92 8.57
C ILE A 128 19.89 -10.86 7.83
N ALA A 129 19.09 -11.64 8.56
CA ALA A 129 18.10 -12.55 7.97
C ALA A 129 17.05 -11.80 7.14
N TYR A 130 16.47 -10.72 7.69
CA TYR A 130 15.53 -9.85 6.98
C TYR A 130 16.15 -9.23 5.73
N ASN A 131 17.35 -8.65 5.84
CA ASN A 131 18.06 -8.02 4.72
C ASN A 131 18.35 -9.03 3.60
N ARG A 132 18.73 -10.26 3.95
CA ARG A 132 18.97 -11.34 2.98
C ARG A 132 17.71 -11.69 2.19
N VAL A 133 16.59 -11.94 2.87
CA VAL A 133 15.31 -12.26 2.21
C VAL A 133 14.78 -11.06 1.43
N GLN A 134 14.94 -9.84 1.95
CA GLN A 134 14.56 -8.62 1.25
C GLN A 134 15.37 -8.42 -0.05
N ALA A 135 16.67 -8.68 -0.04
CA ALA A 135 17.51 -8.61 -1.23
C ALA A 135 17.08 -9.65 -2.28
N ILE A 136 16.81 -10.89 -1.86
CA ILE A 136 16.31 -11.95 -2.74
C ILE A 136 14.95 -11.56 -3.34
N PHE A 137 14.01 -11.08 -2.52
CA PHE A 137 12.69 -10.63 -2.98
C PHE A 137 12.79 -9.48 -4.00
N LYS A 138 13.64 -8.47 -3.74
CA LYS A 138 13.86 -7.35 -4.66
C LYS A 138 14.41 -7.85 -6.01
N ARG A 139 15.42 -8.72 -5.98
CA ARG A 139 16.02 -9.31 -7.19
C ARG A 139 14.98 -10.09 -7.98
N GLU A 140 14.22 -10.94 -7.31
CA GLU A 140 13.23 -11.80 -7.94
C GLU A 140 12.09 -11.00 -8.55
N LYS A 141 11.57 -10.02 -7.82
CA LYS A 141 10.56 -9.09 -8.33
C LYS A 141 11.04 -8.39 -9.60
N LEU A 142 12.29 -7.91 -9.62
CA LEU A 142 12.86 -7.27 -10.82
C LEU A 142 13.00 -8.25 -11.98
N ARG A 143 13.45 -9.48 -11.73
CA ARG A 143 13.54 -10.55 -12.74
C ARG A 143 12.17 -10.84 -13.35
N GLN A 144 11.17 -11.12 -12.53
CA GLN A 144 9.79 -11.40 -12.98
C GLN A 144 9.18 -10.23 -13.76
N CYS A 145 9.39 -8.99 -13.31
CA CYS A 145 8.96 -7.81 -14.05
C CYS A 145 9.59 -7.73 -15.45
N ARG A 146 10.89 -8.04 -15.57
CA ARG A 146 11.62 -8.02 -16.86
C ARG A 146 11.16 -9.14 -17.77
N GLU A 147 11.04 -10.36 -17.27
CA GLU A 147 10.57 -11.52 -18.04
C GLU A 147 9.14 -11.30 -18.53
N ASN A 148 8.27 -10.79 -17.66
CA ASN A 148 6.91 -10.46 -18.06
C ASN A 148 6.87 -9.36 -19.12
N TRP A 149 7.74 -8.35 -19.01
CA TRP A 149 7.86 -7.31 -20.03
C TRP A 149 8.33 -7.88 -21.37
N GLN A 150 9.38 -8.71 -21.36
CA GLN A 150 9.88 -9.40 -22.55
C GLN A 150 8.78 -10.24 -23.21
N LYS A 151 8.08 -11.09 -22.46
CA LYS A 151 6.94 -11.87 -22.97
C LYS A 151 5.86 -10.98 -23.58
N THR A 152 5.57 -9.85 -22.94
CA THR A 152 4.59 -8.89 -23.47
C THR A 152 5.07 -8.33 -24.80
N THR A 153 6.32 -7.87 -24.89
CA THR A 153 6.88 -7.29 -26.11
C THR A 153 7.04 -8.30 -27.24
N ASP A 154 7.45 -9.53 -26.93
CA ASP A 154 7.62 -10.61 -27.91
C ASP A 154 6.26 -11.02 -28.53
N SER A 155 5.18 -10.88 -27.76
CA SER A 155 3.82 -11.15 -28.22
C SER A 155 3.17 -10.00 -29.00
N LEU A 156 3.80 -8.81 -29.05
CA LEU A 156 3.23 -7.66 -29.76
C LEU A 156 3.39 -7.82 -31.27
N ASN A 157 2.26 -7.82 -31.98
CA ASN A 157 2.25 -7.77 -33.44
C ASN A 157 2.04 -6.30 -33.89
N MET A 158 3.09 -5.70 -34.43
CA MET A 158 3.13 -4.28 -34.81
C MET A 158 2.13 -3.92 -35.91
N ASP A 159 1.81 -4.87 -36.80
CA ASP A 159 0.95 -4.64 -37.95
C ASP A 159 -0.54 -4.66 -37.60
N LYS A 160 -0.90 -5.35 -36.51
CA LYS A 160 -2.29 -5.50 -36.06
C LYS A 160 -2.62 -4.71 -34.79
N GLU A 161 -1.62 -4.42 -33.95
CA GLU A 161 -1.80 -3.85 -32.61
C GLU A 161 -1.12 -2.47 -32.43
N GLY A 162 -1.17 -1.60 -33.44
CA GLY A 162 -0.48 -0.30 -33.43
C GLY A 162 -0.79 0.60 -32.22
N LYS A 163 -2.04 0.63 -31.75
CA LYS A 163 -2.44 1.42 -30.56
C LYS A 163 -1.80 0.89 -29.27
N LYS A 164 -1.83 -0.43 -29.06
CA LYS A 164 -1.27 -1.11 -27.88
C LYS A 164 0.25 -0.95 -27.86
N THR A 165 0.88 -1.02 -29.03
CA THR A 165 2.30 -0.71 -29.22
C THR A 165 2.63 0.71 -28.76
N LEU A 166 1.89 1.72 -29.20
CA LEU A 166 2.12 3.11 -28.78
C LEU A 166 1.95 3.31 -27.27
N GLU A 167 0.94 2.68 -26.66
CA GLU A 167 0.71 2.69 -25.22
C GLU A 167 1.85 2.03 -24.44
N THR A 168 2.39 0.92 -24.93
CA THR A 168 3.55 0.26 -24.31
C THR A 168 4.83 1.10 -24.42
N HIS A 169 5.08 1.71 -25.58
CA HIS A 169 6.24 2.58 -25.79
C HIS A 169 6.20 3.83 -24.88
N THR A 170 5.06 4.51 -24.82
CA THR A 170 4.87 5.68 -23.94
C THR A 170 4.98 5.32 -22.45
N SER A 171 4.46 4.17 -22.04
CA SER A 171 4.58 3.67 -20.67
C SER A 171 6.03 3.36 -20.29
N SER A 172 6.85 2.90 -21.23
CA SER A 172 8.28 2.66 -21.04
C SER A 172 9.04 3.96 -20.82
N GLN A 173 8.77 4.99 -21.64
CA GLN A 173 9.43 6.30 -21.53
C GLN A 173 9.13 7.00 -20.20
N ARG A 174 7.90 6.91 -19.67
CA ARG A 174 7.53 7.49 -18.37
C ARG A 174 8.19 6.81 -17.16
N ARG A 175 8.75 5.60 -17.32
CA ARG A 175 9.42 4.85 -16.24
C ARG A 175 10.93 5.11 -16.18
N GLN A 176 11.50 5.82 -17.15
CA GLN A 176 12.90 6.26 -17.05
C GLN A 176 13.00 7.36 -15.98
N PRO A 177 13.92 7.24 -14.99
CA PRO A 177 14.17 8.31 -14.04
C PRO A 177 14.56 9.59 -14.78
N GLN A 178 13.88 10.71 -14.50
CA GLN A 178 14.22 12.03 -15.06
C GLN A 178 15.68 12.45 -14.76
N GLU A 179 16.34 11.79 -13.81
CA GLU A 179 17.74 12.01 -13.44
C GLU A 179 18.72 11.81 -14.61
N ARG A 180 18.40 11.01 -15.63
CA ARG A 180 19.30 10.81 -16.78
C ARG A 180 19.40 12.03 -17.72
N GLN A 181 18.42 12.93 -17.70
CA GLN A 181 18.41 14.13 -18.55
C GLN A 181 19.27 15.27 -17.98
N GLN A 182 19.59 15.24 -16.69
CA GLN A 182 20.41 16.28 -16.06
C GLN A 182 21.90 16.08 -16.37
N TYR A 183 22.37 14.85 -16.55
CA TYR A 183 23.78 14.55 -16.83
C TYR A 183 24.18 14.79 -18.29
N THR A 184 23.26 14.67 -19.25
CA THR A 184 23.56 14.97 -20.67
C THR A 184 23.72 16.47 -20.94
N ASN A 185 23.06 17.32 -20.16
CA ASN A 185 23.20 18.77 -20.27
C ASN A 185 24.52 19.30 -19.68
N HIS A 186 25.10 18.60 -18.70
CA HIS A 186 26.37 19.00 -18.07
C HIS A 186 27.61 18.72 -18.94
N LEU A 187 27.55 17.74 -19.84
CA LEU A 187 28.66 17.39 -20.73
C LEU A 187 28.75 18.27 -21.99
N GLN A 188 27.71 19.06 -22.29
CA GLN A 188 27.70 19.98 -23.43
C GLN A 188 28.32 21.35 -23.12
N TRP A 189 28.65 21.62 -21.85
CA TRP A 189 29.11 22.92 -21.34
C TRP A 189 30.59 22.92 -20.90
N SER A 190 31.44 22.08 -21.51
CA SER A 190 32.88 22.02 -21.22
C SER A 190 33.78 22.16 -22.46
N GLY A 191 33.24 22.69 -23.56
CA GLY A 191 33.94 22.80 -24.85
C GLY A 191 34.00 24.20 -25.44
N LYS A 192 34.10 25.26 -24.62
CA LYS A 192 34.45 26.60 -25.13
C LYS A 192 35.82 27.01 -24.62
N GLU A 193 36.78 26.73 -25.50
CA GLU A 193 38.19 27.09 -25.44
C GLU A 193 38.38 28.61 -25.30
N TRP A 194 39.40 28.98 -24.53
CA TRP A 194 39.93 30.34 -24.44
C TRP A 194 40.68 30.68 -25.73
N LYS A 195 40.26 31.75 -26.41
CA LYS A 195 41.09 32.52 -27.35
C LYS A 195 41.12 33.96 -26.91
#